data_AF-A0A9E0ZFV1-F1
#
_entry.id   AF-A0A9E0ZFV1-F1
#
_cell.length_a   1.000
_cell.length_b   1.000
_cell.length_c   1.000
_cell.angle_alpha   90.00
_cell.angle_beta   90.00
_cell.angle_gamma   90.00
#
_symmetry.space_group_name_H-M   'P 1'
#
loop_
_entity.id
_entity.type
_entity.pdbx_description
1 polymer ?
#
loop_
_entity_poly.entity_id
_entity_poly.type
_entity_poly.pdbx_seq_one_letter_code
_entity_poly.pdbx_strand_id
1 'polypeptide(L)'
;MNGTSMMNGMKFFPVIALSLLFAAGCAPEGDEVESLPVPLTFSTSVSAQTRAEEITTDNLTAVGIFASLTQGGFNAITATPNFMYNQKLEKSGGAWTYSPMKYWPDNKKDCVSFFAYAPYVDEKVTSGRNPTFSGSTAKGYPTLTYSVPDWTEYHQDLLASVPLLDQTYENTVGGRIGFTMKHALSRVKISIKSEMAIKIVTLGIINVPMTATLTFNDSGFSWGKYTNTTSCMATLDGGSVSVAANATQAKDLATYFLFPNKASAIISLTYRQEGESSNVSRQTDFPTDLVQGEGMSIQLNVKKGGLSVTATADTEWGNGGEQAVVSDVAIPGYRADDLKIGDYYYSDGTTSDGGYRKYYDGTTELLEVMPVSTDASGNLRSVVGIVFHVGKHETDTDSYLNTGLRYGRVRGYAFALKDASEGCAWEDKDGAGLQYPYMNLSSNDRDWQGFYNQRLVEKFVAETDGWQISYFPAFNVCKNYTPAAPSKSSGWFLPSLGQLKAISEIACLNSVNINPNIGRAGGEEYYNNSYWSSSEYKDGKRNLAYAYLLYVPDVPYESYLTRSKDYHVRPILAF
;
A
#
# COMPACT_ATOMS: atom_id res chain seq x y z
N MET A 1 27.19 5.70 66.17
CA MET A 1 26.31 5.18 67.24
C MET A 1 24.89 5.33 66.74
N ASN A 2 24.02 4.35 66.52
CA ASN A 2 23.92 2.89 66.61
C ASN A 2 22.91 2.56 65.48
N GLY A 3 23.03 1.54 64.63
CA GLY A 3 23.21 0.13 64.97
C GLY A 3 21.89 -0.48 65.47
N THR A 4 21.04 -1.01 64.58
CA THR A 4 20.18 -2.17 64.87
C THR A 4 19.65 -2.80 63.58
N SER A 5 20.22 -3.96 63.29
CA SER A 5 19.72 -5.02 62.43
C SER A 5 18.51 -5.71 63.07
N MET A 6 17.47 -6.05 62.30
CA MET A 6 16.55 -7.14 62.64
C MET A 6 16.20 -7.95 61.39
N MET A 7 16.35 -9.26 61.56
CA MET A 7 16.34 -10.33 60.58
C MET A 7 14.93 -10.62 60.05
N ASN A 8 14.81 -10.79 58.73
CA ASN A 8 13.63 -11.40 58.11
C ASN A 8 13.72 -12.93 58.26
N GLY A 9 12.71 -13.50 58.90
CA GLY A 9 12.56 -14.93 59.11
C GLY A 9 12.42 -15.70 57.80
N MET A 10 13.41 -16.54 57.52
CA MET A 10 13.41 -17.50 56.43
C MET A 10 12.51 -18.69 56.83
N LYS A 11 11.35 -18.81 56.19
CA LYS A 11 10.45 -19.97 56.34
C LYS A 11 11.08 -21.16 55.62
N PHE A 12 11.58 -22.13 56.40
CA PHE A 12 11.99 -23.44 55.92
C PHE A 12 10.79 -24.20 55.36
N PHE A 13 10.83 -24.57 54.09
CA PHE A 13 10.00 -25.62 53.50
C PHE A 13 10.87 -26.89 53.32
N PRO A 14 10.38 -28.09 53.64
CA PRO A 14 11.19 -29.30 53.61
C PRO A 14 11.42 -29.74 52.16
N VAL A 15 12.68 -29.76 51.74
CA VAL A 15 13.13 -30.46 50.54
C VAL A 15 13.16 -31.94 50.88
N ILE A 16 12.19 -32.71 50.40
CA ILE A 16 12.27 -34.19 50.42
C ILE A 16 13.20 -34.60 49.28
N ALA A 17 14.48 -34.74 49.59
CA ALA A 17 15.44 -35.44 48.74
C ALA A 17 15.25 -36.94 48.96
N LEU A 18 14.61 -37.64 48.03
CA LEU A 18 14.52 -39.10 48.05
C LEU A 18 15.83 -39.69 47.50
N SER A 19 16.79 -39.89 48.39
CA SER A 19 18.01 -40.65 48.12
C SER A 19 17.69 -42.15 48.03
N LEU A 20 17.72 -42.71 46.82
CA LEU A 20 17.67 -44.15 46.57
C LEU A 20 18.97 -44.81 47.07
N LEU A 21 18.86 -45.50 48.20
CA LEU A 21 19.91 -46.34 48.79
C LEU A 21 19.84 -47.73 48.13
N PHE A 22 20.83 -48.10 47.31
CA PHE A 22 20.99 -49.48 46.85
C PHE A 22 21.55 -50.33 48.01
N ALA A 23 20.69 -51.08 48.68
CA ALA A 23 21.09 -52.16 49.56
C ALA A 23 21.32 -53.43 48.72
N ALA A 24 22.58 -53.86 48.61
CA ALA A 24 22.92 -55.17 48.10
C ALA A 24 22.54 -56.23 49.15
N GLY A 25 21.50 -57.02 48.87
CA GLY A 25 21.09 -58.17 49.65
C GLY A 25 20.87 -59.36 48.72
N CYS A 26 21.67 -60.41 48.90
CA CYS A 26 21.68 -61.62 48.10
C CYS A 26 20.67 -62.65 48.66
N ALA A 27 19.71 -63.15 47.87
CA ALA A 27 19.10 -64.50 47.90
C ALA A 27 17.93 -64.61 46.85
N PRO A 28 17.41 -65.81 46.56
CA PRO A 28 17.63 -66.60 45.35
C PRO A 28 16.55 -66.46 44.26
N GLU A 29 16.84 -67.03 43.09
CA GLU A 29 15.98 -67.09 41.89
C GLU A 29 14.56 -67.60 42.16
N GLY A 30 13.58 -66.89 41.59
CA GLY A 30 12.22 -67.41 41.40
C GLY A 30 11.10 -66.60 42.06
N ASP A 31 11.07 -65.28 41.88
CA ASP A 31 9.85 -64.47 42.03
C ASP A 31 9.80 -63.46 40.87
N GLU A 32 8.69 -63.42 40.14
CA GLU A 32 8.41 -62.33 39.22
C GLU A 32 8.35 -61.03 40.03
N VAL A 33 9.43 -60.25 40.00
CA VAL A 33 9.46 -58.92 40.59
C VAL A 33 8.42 -58.09 39.84
N GLU A 34 7.29 -57.77 40.47
CA GLU A 34 6.35 -56.78 39.92
C GLU A 34 7.13 -55.49 39.65
N SER A 35 7.30 -55.16 38.37
CA SER A 35 7.95 -53.92 37.96
C SER A 35 7.08 -52.75 38.39
N LEU A 36 7.59 -51.88 39.25
CA LEU A 36 6.88 -50.66 39.63
C LEU A 36 6.57 -49.82 38.37
N PRO A 37 5.35 -49.26 38.25
CA PRO A 37 4.95 -48.50 37.08
C PRO A 37 5.84 -47.27 36.90
N VAL A 38 6.41 -47.12 35.71
CA VAL A 38 7.34 -46.03 35.38
C VAL A 38 6.57 -44.82 34.84
N PRO A 39 6.64 -43.63 35.48
CA PRO A 39 5.92 -42.45 35.02
C PRO A 39 6.50 -41.89 33.72
N LEU A 40 5.64 -41.31 32.89
CA LEU A 40 6.07 -40.56 31.70
C LEU A 40 6.72 -39.24 32.12
N THR A 41 7.86 -38.92 31.50
CA THR A 41 8.53 -37.63 31.68
C THR A 41 8.64 -36.91 30.34
N PHE A 42 8.59 -35.58 30.37
CA PHE A 42 8.51 -34.77 29.16
C PHE A 42 9.63 -33.74 29.07
N SER A 43 9.93 -33.38 27.84
CA SER A 43 10.76 -32.23 27.49
C SER A 43 10.32 -31.65 26.16
N THR A 44 10.65 -30.39 25.95
CA THR A 44 10.28 -29.64 24.76
C THR A 44 11.46 -28.81 24.31
N SER A 45 11.64 -28.72 23.00
CA SER A 45 12.51 -27.73 22.37
C SER A 45 11.75 -27.10 21.21
N VAL A 46 12.06 -25.84 20.91
CA VAL A 46 11.63 -25.19 19.66
C VAL A 46 12.84 -25.22 18.73
N SER A 47 12.65 -25.64 17.47
CA SER A 47 13.74 -25.57 16.48
C SER A 47 14.26 -24.13 16.38
N ALA A 48 15.59 -23.97 16.52
CA ALA A 48 16.28 -22.71 16.85
C ALA A 48 15.80 -21.46 16.10
N GLN A 49 15.59 -20.31 16.83
CA GLN A 49 15.69 -18.87 16.44
C GLN A 49 15.84 -17.90 17.64
N THR A 50 16.20 -16.63 17.38
CA THR A 50 17.04 -15.74 18.23
C THR A 50 16.42 -14.47 18.86
N ARG A 51 15.09 -14.26 19.02
CA ARG A 51 14.56 -13.08 19.78
C ARG A 51 13.23 -13.28 20.54
N ALA A 52 12.93 -12.33 21.43
CA ALA A 52 12.03 -12.41 22.58
C ALA A 52 10.50 -12.25 22.34
N GLU A 53 10.06 -11.88 21.14
CA GLU A 53 8.62 -11.64 20.84
C GLU A 53 7.89 -12.89 20.33
N GLU A 54 8.61 -14.00 20.08
CA GLU A 54 8.11 -15.25 19.50
C GLU A 54 8.27 -16.41 20.47
N ILE A 55 7.57 -17.53 20.26
CA ILE A 55 7.73 -18.68 21.15
C ILE A 55 9.06 -19.36 20.86
N THR A 56 9.97 -19.28 21.82
CA THR A 56 11.28 -19.93 21.87
C THR A 56 11.27 -21.05 22.92
N THR A 57 12.33 -21.85 22.97
CA THR A 57 12.49 -22.88 24.03
C THR A 57 12.41 -22.29 25.44
N ASP A 58 12.89 -21.05 25.62
CA ASP A 58 12.98 -20.40 26.91
C ASP A 58 11.61 -19.90 27.40
N ASN A 59 10.84 -19.24 26.52
CA ASN A 59 9.53 -18.66 26.89
C ASN A 59 8.32 -19.57 26.62
N LEU A 60 8.50 -20.78 26.06
CA LEU A 60 7.46 -21.79 25.97
C LEU A 60 7.06 -22.26 27.38
N THR A 61 5.82 -21.99 27.79
CA THR A 61 5.32 -22.24 29.17
C THR A 61 4.29 -23.37 29.29
N ALA A 62 3.51 -23.63 28.24
CA ALA A 62 2.47 -24.66 28.26
C ALA A 62 2.24 -25.30 26.87
N VAL A 63 1.98 -26.60 26.86
CA VAL A 63 1.80 -27.46 25.68
C VAL A 63 0.54 -28.31 25.86
N GLY A 64 -0.23 -28.52 24.79
CA GLY A 64 -1.30 -29.51 24.76
C GLY A 64 -0.82 -30.81 24.12
N ILE A 65 -1.07 -31.95 24.78
CA ILE A 65 -0.64 -33.27 24.34
C ILE A 65 -1.85 -34.14 23.99
N PHE A 66 -1.79 -34.77 22.82
CA PHE A 66 -2.64 -35.88 22.44
C PHE A 66 -1.81 -37.15 22.37
N ALA A 67 -2.35 -38.26 22.85
CA ALA A 67 -1.67 -39.54 22.80
C ALA A 67 -2.64 -40.70 22.57
N SER A 68 -2.23 -41.62 21.71
CA SER A 68 -2.94 -42.85 21.37
C SER A 68 -2.14 -44.06 21.85
N LEU A 69 -2.77 -44.88 22.69
CA LEU A 69 -2.30 -46.20 23.07
C LEU A 69 -2.85 -47.22 22.07
N THR A 70 -1.97 -47.96 21.42
CA THR A 70 -2.30 -49.01 20.45
C THR A 70 -1.58 -50.31 20.78
N GLN A 71 -2.19 -51.45 20.41
CA GLN A 71 -1.51 -52.75 20.41
C GLN A 71 -0.76 -52.90 19.09
N GLY A 72 0.55 -52.70 19.11
CA GLY A 72 1.39 -52.55 17.92
C GLY A 72 1.43 -51.10 17.42
N GLY A 73 1.87 -50.94 16.17
CA GLY A 73 2.09 -49.63 15.57
C GLY A 73 0.82 -48.79 15.40
N PHE A 74 1.02 -47.48 15.24
CA PHE A 74 -0.05 -46.49 15.09
C PHE A 74 -0.90 -46.81 13.86
N ASN A 75 -2.22 -46.85 14.06
CA ASN A 75 -3.17 -47.11 12.99
C ASN A 75 -4.12 -45.92 12.84
N ALA A 76 -3.91 -45.12 11.79
CA ALA A 76 -4.70 -43.92 11.52
C ALA A 76 -6.20 -44.18 11.24
N ILE A 77 -6.62 -45.44 11.05
CA ILE A 77 -8.03 -45.82 10.84
C ILE A 77 -8.74 -46.09 12.16
N THR A 78 -8.02 -46.58 13.18
CA THR A 78 -8.62 -47.10 14.43
C THR A 78 -8.17 -46.39 15.69
N ALA A 79 -6.98 -45.78 15.69
CA ALA A 79 -6.42 -45.08 16.84
C ALA A 79 -7.31 -43.90 17.22
N THR A 80 -7.53 -43.72 18.52
CA THR A 80 -8.18 -42.55 19.11
C THR A 80 -7.23 -41.97 20.17
N PRO A 81 -7.39 -40.70 20.61
CA PRO A 81 -6.59 -40.12 21.69
C PRO A 81 -7.02 -40.66 23.07
N ASN A 82 -7.02 -41.98 23.21
CA ASN A 82 -7.50 -42.74 24.37
C ASN A 82 -6.54 -42.69 25.58
N PHE A 83 -5.30 -42.21 25.39
CA PHE A 83 -4.29 -42.19 26.43
C PHE A 83 -4.13 -40.79 27.04
N MET A 84 -4.04 -39.77 26.18
CA MET A 84 -4.09 -38.34 26.53
C MET A 84 -4.92 -37.60 25.50
N TYR A 85 -5.81 -36.71 25.96
CA TYR A 85 -6.59 -35.82 25.10
C TYR A 85 -6.43 -34.39 25.57
N ASN A 86 -5.85 -33.53 24.73
CA ASN A 86 -5.49 -32.14 25.03
C ASN A 86 -4.95 -31.96 26.47
N GLN A 87 -4.06 -32.86 26.87
CA GLN A 87 -3.49 -32.89 28.21
C GLN A 87 -2.53 -31.72 28.35
N LYS A 88 -2.81 -30.81 29.30
CA LYS A 88 -1.92 -29.70 29.61
C LYS A 88 -0.62 -30.21 30.22
N LEU A 89 0.50 -29.83 29.61
CA LEU A 89 1.86 -29.92 30.15
C LEU A 89 2.34 -28.49 30.40
N GLU A 90 2.76 -28.15 31.62
CA GLU A 90 3.14 -26.78 32.00
C GLU A 90 4.45 -26.73 32.79
N LYS A 91 5.23 -25.65 32.59
CA LYS A 91 6.45 -25.39 33.37
C LYS A 91 6.08 -24.86 34.76
N SER A 92 6.45 -25.59 35.80
CA SER A 92 6.37 -25.16 37.20
C SER A 92 7.75 -25.30 37.85
N GLY A 93 8.29 -24.21 38.41
CA GLY A 93 9.61 -24.20 39.03
C GLY A 93 10.78 -24.57 38.09
N GLY A 94 10.63 -24.37 36.78
CA GLY A 94 11.62 -24.74 35.76
C GLY A 94 11.53 -26.19 35.25
N ALA A 95 10.62 -27.00 35.81
CA ALA A 95 10.36 -28.37 35.38
C ALA A 95 9.00 -28.51 34.69
N TRP A 96 8.90 -29.44 33.72
CA TRP A 96 7.65 -29.77 33.07
C TRP A 96 6.79 -30.69 33.95
N THR A 97 5.53 -30.30 34.17
CA THR A 97 4.57 -30.99 35.02
C THR A 97 3.21 -31.13 34.33
N TYR A 98 2.47 -32.19 34.64
CA TYR A 98 1.13 -32.44 34.09
C TYR A 98 0.30 -33.26 35.09
N SER A 99 -1.02 -33.16 34.98
CA SER A 99 -1.96 -33.90 35.82
C SER A 99 -3.23 -34.27 35.03
N PRO A 100 -3.75 -35.50 35.17
CA PRO A 100 -3.22 -36.59 36.00
C PRO A 100 -1.96 -37.26 35.42
N MET A 101 -1.12 -37.83 36.28
CA MET A 101 0.08 -38.57 35.85
C MET A 101 -0.30 -39.83 35.05
N LYS A 102 0.55 -40.17 34.09
CA LYS A 102 0.42 -41.35 33.21
C LYS A 102 1.71 -42.15 33.27
N TYR A 103 1.60 -43.46 33.10
CA TYR A 103 2.71 -44.41 33.22
C TYR A 103 2.87 -45.17 31.91
N TRP A 104 4.09 -45.64 31.65
CA TRP A 104 4.37 -46.50 30.51
C TRP A 104 3.54 -47.79 30.59
N PRO A 105 3.01 -48.30 29.46
CA PRO A 105 2.28 -49.57 29.45
C PRO A 105 3.20 -50.75 29.85
N ASP A 106 2.68 -51.66 30.67
CA ASP A 106 3.43 -52.86 31.10
C ASP A 106 3.49 -53.94 30.00
N ASN A 107 2.48 -53.95 29.11
CA ASN A 107 2.44 -54.88 27.99
C ASN A 107 3.42 -54.44 26.90
N LYS A 108 4.42 -55.28 26.62
CA LYS A 108 5.47 -55.03 25.62
C LYS A 108 4.98 -54.86 24.17
N LYS A 109 3.72 -55.24 23.89
CA LYS A 109 3.08 -55.01 22.58
C LYS A 109 2.40 -53.66 22.47
N ASP A 110 2.21 -52.96 23.58
CA ASP A 110 1.54 -51.67 23.60
C ASP A 110 2.54 -50.56 23.28
N CYS A 111 2.18 -49.70 22.35
CA CYS A 111 2.94 -48.52 21.99
C CYS A 111 2.08 -47.26 22.22
N VAL A 112 2.74 -46.15 22.57
CA VAL A 112 2.09 -44.86 22.71
C VAL A 112 2.61 -43.90 21.65
N SER A 113 1.70 -43.37 20.84
CA SER A 113 2.01 -42.35 19.84
C SER A 113 1.60 -40.97 20.34
N PHE A 114 2.52 -40.01 20.33
CA PHE A 114 2.34 -38.67 20.90
C PHE A 114 2.34 -37.56 19.84
N PHE A 115 1.46 -36.59 20.06
CA PHE A 115 1.30 -35.38 19.25
C PHE A 115 1.19 -34.19 20.19
N ALA A 116 1.78 -33.06 19.84
CA ALA A 116 1.75 -31.88 20.69
C ALA A 116 1.66 -30.57 19.91
N TYR A 117 1.10 -29.55 20.56
CA TYR A 117 1.01 -28.19 20.04
C TYR A 117 1.18 -27.15 21.16
N ALA A 118 1.48 -25.91 20.77
CA ALA A 118 1.56 -24.79 21.69
C ALA A 118 1.13 -23.48 21.00
N PRO A 119 0.70 -22.44 21.75
CA PRO A 119 0.44 -22.48 23.19
C PRO A 119 -0.79 -23.35 23.55
N TYR A 120 -0.83 -23.86 24.79
CA TYR A 120 -1.97 -24.66 25.25
C TYR A 120 -3.29 -23.87 25.26
N VAL A 121 -4.35 -24.48 24.73
CA VAL A 121 -5.72 -23.95 24.76
C VAL A 121 -6.61 -24.85 25.62
N ASP A 122 -7.23 -24.27 26.65
CA ASP A 122 -8.21 -24.96 27.48
C ASP A 122 -9.58 -25.02 26.75
N GLU A 123 -10.04 -26.22 26.44
CA GLU A 123 -11.35 -26.47 25.83
C GLU A 123 -12.54 -26.22 26.79
N LYS A 124 -12.31 -25.73 28.01
CA LYS A 124 -13.38 -25.35 28.93
C LYS A 124 -13.75 -23.86 28.88
N VAL A 125 -12.85 -22.96 28.48
CA VAL A 125 -13.14 -21.50 28.41
C VAL A 125 -14.07 -21.15 27.26
N THR A 126 -15.18 -20.46 27.47
CA THR A 126 -16.24 -20.33 26.44
C THR A 126 -15.96 -19.35 25.30
N SER A 127 -14.89 -18.54 25.38
CA SER A 127 -14.54 -17.54 24.35
C SER A 127 -13.03 -17.52 24.12
N GLY A 128 -12.61 -17.12 22.90
CA GLY A 128 -11.20 -16.93 22.55
C GLY A 128 -10.40 -18.22 22.30
N ARG A 129 -11.06 -19.38 22.17
CA ARG A 129 -10.37 -20.64 21.83
C ARG A 129 -9.88 -20.62 20.39
N ASN A 130 -8.57 -20.75 20.20
CA ASN A 130 -7.97 -20.90 18.90
C ASN A 130 -6.59 -21.55 19.07
N PRO A 131 -6.34 -22.76 18.56
CA PRO A 131 -7.21 -23.56 17.69
C PRO A 131 -8.33 -24.33 18.42
N THR A 132 -9.14 -25.06 17.65
CA THR A 132 -10.12 -26.07 18.10
C THR A 132 -9.69 -27.46 17.64
N PHE A 133 -10.18 -28.52 18.30
CA PHE A 133 -9.63 -29.88 18.13
C PHE A 133 -10.67 -30.88 17.63
N SER A 134 -10.20 -31.94 16.96
CA SER A 134 -10.97 -33.17 16.78
C SER A 134 -11.35 -33.77 18.14
N GLY A 135 -12.60 -34.20 18.31
CA GLY A 135 -13.09 -34.72 19.61
C GLY A 135 -12.37 -35.99 20.10
N SER A 136 -12.52 -36.29 21.39
CA SER A 136 -11.78 -37.38 22.07
C SER A 136 -12.05 -38.79 21.56
N THR A 137 -13.12 -38.99 20.80
CA THR A 137 -13.46 -40.26 20.15
C THR A 137 -13.19 -40.27 18.65
N ALA A 138 -12.66 -39.17 18.09
CA ALA A 138 -12.26 -39.09 16.69
C ALA A 138 -11.12 -40.07 16.41
N LYS A 139 -11.18 -40.73 15.26
CA LYS A 139 -10.17 -41.70 14.83
C LYS A 139 -9.10 -41.04 13.98
N GLY A 140 -7.88 -41.55 14.09
CA GLY A 140 -6.71 -41.12 13.34
C GLY A 140 -5.89 -40.07 14.04
N TYR A 141 -5.14 -39.31 13.25
CA TYR A 141 -4.34 -38.19 13.74
C TYR A 141 -5.24 -37.11 14.36
N PRO A 142 -4.87 -36.51 15.50
CA PRO A 142 -5.59 -35.35 16.01
C PRO A 142 -5.49 -34.21 15.00
N THR A 143 -6.55 -33.41 14.90
CA THR A 143 -6.57 -32.25 14.00
C THR A 143 -6.82 -30.96 14.76
N LEU A 144 -6.22 -29.87 14.27
CA LEU A 144 -6.29 -28.54 14.87
C LEU A 144 -6.88 -27.57 13.84
N THR A 145 -8.10 -27.09 14.06
CA THR A 145 -8.70 -26.06 13.21
C THR A 145 -8.38 -24.69 13.78
N TYR A 146 -7.62 -23.90 13.03
CA TYR A 146 -7.16 -22.56 13.40
C TYR A 146 -7.89 -21.52 12.56
N SER A 147 -8.21 -20.38 13.19
CA SER A 147 -8.75 -19.19 12.53
C SER A 147 -7.79 -18.03 12.70
N VAL A 148 -7.42 -17.33 11.63
CA VAL A 148 -6.60 -16.11 11.75
C VAL A 148 -7.47 -15.01 12.39
N PRO A 149 -7.04 -14.40 13.51
CA PRO A 149 -7.79 -13.30 14.12
C PRO A 149 -7.77 -12.02 13.27
N ASP A 150 -8.76 -11.15 13.47
CA ASP A 150 -8.89 -9.91 12.69
C ASP A 150 -7.93 -8.80 13.15
N TRP A 151 -7.26 -8.96 14.31
CA TRP A 151 -6.35 -7.96 14.87
C TRP A 151 -5.05 -8.58 15.37
N THR A 152 -3.93 -7.91 15.14
CA THR A 152 -2.60 -8.41 15.50
C THR A 152 -2.41 -8.62 17.00
N GLU A 153 -3.12 -7.89 17.87
CA GLU A 153 -3.07 -8.11 19.32
C GLU A 153 -3.60 -9.49 19.77
N TYR A 154 -4.42 -10.14 18.95
CA TYR A 154 -4.94 -11.49 19.22
C TYR A 154 -4.21 -12.59 18.46
N HIS A 155 -3.26 -12.23 17.60
CA HIS A 155 -2.45 -13.21 16.87
C HIS A 155 -1.61 -14.04 17.83
N GLN A 156 -1.49 -15.33 17.53
CA GLN A 156 -0.68 -16.26 18.31
C GLN A 156 0.24 -17.02 17.38
N ASP A 157 1.47 -17.23 17.83
CA ASP A 157 2.44 -18.08 17.16
C ASP A 157 2.11 -19.56 17.44
N LEU A 158 1.39 -20.20 16.52
CA LEU A 158 1.01 -21.60 16.66
C LEU A 158 2.21 -22.50 16.34
N LEU A 159 2.59 -23.33 17.31
CA LEU A 159 3.57 -24.39 17.19
C LEU A 159 2.89 -25.76 17.12
N ALA A 160 3.49 -26.69 16.36
CA ALA A 160 3.14 -28.10 16.36
C ALA A 160 4.41 -28.97 16.40
N SER A 161 4.36 -30.11 17.08
CA SER A 161 5.51 -31.02 17.17
C SER A 161 5.59 -31.94 15.95
N VAL A 162 6.80 -32.38 15.62
CA VAL A 162 6.95 -33.63 14.86
C VAL A 162 6.34 -34.77 15.69
N PRO A 163 5.46 -35.62 15.14
CA PRO A 163 4.88 -36.72 15.88
C PRO A 163 5.92 -37.73 16.35
N LEU A 164 5.71 -38.27 17.55
CA LEU A 164 6.52 -39.36 18.11
C LEU A 164 5.67 -40.61 18.10
N LEU A 165 5.74 -41.36 17.00
CA LEU A 165 4.94 -42.57 16.82
C LEU A 165 5.59 -43.77 17.53
N ASP A 166 4.75 -44.69 17.98
CA ASP A 166 5.13 -46.02 18.43
C ASP A 166 6.19 -46.06 19.55
N GLN A 167 6.09 -45.12 20.49
CA GLN A 167 7.02 -45.04 21.62
C GLN A 167 6.72 -46.12 22.65
N THR A 168 7.78 -46.71 23.18
CA THR A 168 7.81 -47.66 24.28
C THR A 168 8.87 -47.20 25.28
N TYR A 169 8.85 -47.71 26.51
CA TYR A 169 9.89 -47.38 27.48
C TYR A 169 11.29 -47.77 26.98
N GLU A 170 11.42 -48.92 26.32
CA GLU A 170 12.70 -49.47 25.81
C GLU A 170 13.29 -48.63 24.68
N ASN A 171 12.47 -48.12 23.76
CA ASN A 171 12.94 -47.31 22.63
C ASN A 171 13.05 -45.81 22.95
N THR A 172 12.73 -45.42 24.18
CA THR A 172 12.82 -44.04 24.67
C THR A 172 13.94 -43.92 25.70
N VAL A 173 14.95 -43.08 25.45
CA VAL A 173 16.09 -42.92 26.37
C VAL A 173 15.62 -42.48 27.76
N GLY A 174 15.66 -43.39 28.73
CA GLY A 174 15.19 -43.15 30.10
C GLY A 174 13.68 -42.90 30.21
N GLY A 175 12.87 -43.33 29.23
CA GLY A 175 11.41 -43.12 29.24
C GLY A 175 10.97 -41.66 29.08
N ARG A 176 11.85 -40.78 28.57
CA ARG A 176 11.60 -39.34 28.38
C ARG A 176 11.10 -39.01 26.97
N ILE A 177 9.89 -38.45 26.88
CA ILE A 177 9.30 -37.95 25.63
C ILE A 177 9.83 -36.54 25.33
N GLY A 178 10.52 -36.38 24.20
CA GLY A 178 11.11 -35.10 23.78
C GLY A 178 10.39 -34.52 22.55
N PHE A 179 9.52 -33.53 22.75
CA PHE A 179 8.87 -32.84 21.65
C PHE A 179 9.80 -31.81 21.00
N THR A 180 9.93 -31.90 19.68
CA THR A 180 10.53 -30.85 18.85
C THR A 180 9.42 -30.06 18.18
N MET A 181 9.18 -28.84 18.69
CA MET A 181 8.17 -27.91 18.19
C MET A 181 8.68 -27.13 16.99
N LYS A 182 7.82 -26.98 15.99
CA LYS A 182 8.03 -26.14 14.80
C LYS A 182 6.87 -25.17 14.66
N HIS A 183 7.15 -23.99 14.10
CA HIS A 183 6.13 -23.00 13.79
C HIS A 183 5.24 -23.48 12.64
N ALA A 184 3.93 -23.39 12.86
CA ALA A 184 2.93 -23.78 11.90
C ALA A 184 2.49 -22.63 10.99
N LEU A 185 2.70 -21.39 11.40
CA LEU A 185 2.32 -20.19 10.64
C LEU A 185 3.54 -19.52 9.98
N SER A 186 3.28 -18.46 9.22
CA SER A 186 4.27 -17.54 8.65
C SER A 186 4.19 -16.17 9.33
N ARG A 187 5.30 -15.43 9.41
CA ARG A 187 5.47 -14.23 10.24
C ARG A 187 5.78 -13.11 9.30
N VAL A 188 5.00 -12.05 9.40
CA VAL A 188 5.18 -10.87 8.56
C VAL A 188 5.43 -9.69 9.49
N LYS A 189 6.64 -9.15 9.46
CA LYS A 189 6.97 -7.88 10.13
C LYS A 189 6.80 -6.76 9.12
N ILE A 190 5.99 -5.75 9.46
CA ILE A 190 5.83 -4.55 8.63
C ILE A 190 6.47 -3.36 9.35
N SER A 191 7.41 -2.72 8.65
CA SER A 191 8.02 -1.44 9.03
C SER A 191 7.72 -0.38 7.98
N ILE A 192 7.93 0.90 8.29
CA ILE A 192 7.64 2.01 7.40
C ILE A 192 8.71 3.10 7.40
N LYS A 193 8.94 3.69 6.22
CA LYS A 193 9.61 4.97 6.01
C LYS A 193 8.69 5.89 5.22
N SER A 194 8.87 7.20 5.40
CA SER A 194 8.16 8.20 4.62
C SER A 194 9.06 9.36 4.21
N GLU A 195 8.90 9.87 3.00
CA GLU A 195 9.52 11.13 2.54
C GLU A 195 8.88 12.37 3.19
N MET A 196 7.71 12.19 3.81
CA MET A 196 6.89 13.25 4.41
C MET A 196 6.59 12.92 5.86
N ALA A 197 6.29 13.93 6.67
CA ALA A 197 5.78 13.67 8.01
C ALA A 197 4.32 13.22 7.89
N ILE A 198 4.04 12.03 8.41
CA ILE A 198 2.71 11.40 8.30
C ILE A 198 2.29 10.79 9.63
N LYS A 199 0.98 10.64 9.80
CA LYS A 199 0.34 9.92 10.88
C LYS A 199 -0.41 8.73 10.30
N ILE A 200 0.04 7.51 10.61
CA ILE A 200 -0.63 6.29 10.20
C ILE A 200 -1.93 6.16 10.98
N VAL A 201 -3.03 5.98 10.25
CA VAL A 201 -4.39 5.86 10.79
C VAL A 201 -4.79 4.39 10.83
N THR A 202 -4.54 3.64 9.75
CA THR A 202 -4.77 2.20 9.70
C THR A 202 -3.69 1.50 8.88
N LEU A 203 -3.38 0.26 9.26
CA LEU A 203 -2.57 -0.68 8.50
C LEU A 203 -3.25 -2.05 8.59
N GLY A 204 -3.32 -2.79 7.50
CA GLY A 204 -3.83 -4.17 7.52
C GLY A 204 -3.33 -4.98 6.34
N ILE A 205 -3.41 -6.31 6.49
CA ILE A 205 -3.27 -7.27 5.40
C ILE A 205 -4.65 -7.87 5.18
N ILE A 206 -5.26 -7.57 4.03
CA ILE A 206 -6.62 -7.98 3.69
C ILE A 206 -6.61 -9.16 2.72
N ASN A 207 -7.73 -9.88 2.63
CA ASN A 207 -7.92 -11.05 1.78
C ASN A 207 -6.98 -12.23 2.10
N VAL A 208 -6.49 -12.32 3.34
CA VAL A 208 -5.71 -13.48 3.79
C VAL A 208 -6.64 -14.66 4.06
N PRO A 209 -6.18 -15.91 3.93
CA PRO A 209 -7.02 -17.05 4.26
C PRO A 209 -7.47 -17.02 5.73
N MET A 210 -8.76 -17.26 5.98
CA MET A 210 -9.32 -17.10 7.32
C MET A 210 -9.16 -18.36 8.19
N THR A 211 -9.44 -19.55 7.63
CA THR A 211 -9.51 -20.80 8.39
C THR A 211 -8.84 -21.95 7.66
N ALA A 212 -8.19 -22.83 8.41
CA ALA A 212 -7.68 -24.11 7.91
C ALA A 212 -7.51 -25.12 9.06
N THR A 213 -7.45 -26.39 8.70
CA THR A 213 -7.19 -27.50 9.62
C THR A 213 -5.77 -28.01 9.43
N LEU A 214 -4.97 -28.00 10.49
CA LEU A 214 -3.67 -28.66 10.58
C LEU A 214 -3.89 -30.14 10.89
N THR A 215 -3.21 -30.98 10.13
CA THR A 215 -3.24 -32.44 10.29
C THR A 215 -1.82 -32.95 10.47
N PHE A 216 -1.60 -33.80 11.48
CA PHE A 216 -0.35 -34.52 11.65
C PHE A 216 -0.21 -35.67 10.65
N ASN A 217 1.03 -36.04 10.35
CA ASN A 217 1.38 -37.20 9.55
C ASN A 217 2.63 -37.87 10.14
N ASP A 218 3.06 -38.98 9.56
CA ASP A 218 4.13 -39.83 10.10
C ASP A 218 5.45 -39.11 10.41
N SER A 219 5.71 -37.94 9.79
CA SER A 219 6.98 -37.21 9.93
C SER A 219 6.82 -35.71 10.25
N GLY A 220 5.60 -35.23 10.50
CA GLY A 220 5.35 -33.81 10.74
C GLY A 220 3.87 -33.44 10.72
N PHE A 221 3.58 -32.29 10.12
CA PHE A 221 2.23 -31.74 10.00
C PHE A 221 2.12 -30.84 8.77
N SER A 222 0.90 -30.65 8.29
CA SER A 222 0.60 -29.75 7.17
C SER A 222 -0.79 -29.12 7.30
N TRP A 223 -0.97 -27.98 6.66
CA TRP A 223 -2.29 -27.36 6.51
C TRP A 223 -3.12 -28.05 5.42
N GLY A 224 -4.40 -28.25 5.71
CA GLY A 224 -5.40 -28.66 4.74
C GLY A 224 -5.87 -27.51 3.84
N LYS A 225 -7.07 -27.66 3.28
CA LYS A 225 -7.67 -26.63 2.41
C LYS A 225 -7.97 -25.36 3.21
N TYR A 226 -7.53 -24.23 2.68
CA TYR A 226 -7.91 -22.91 3.19
C TYR A 226 -9.35 -22.55 2.83
N THR A 227 -10.10 -22.01 3.79
CA THR A 227 -11.50 -21.61 3.64
C THR A 227 -11.73 -20.16 4.05
N ASN A 228 -12.53 -19.45 3.24
CA ASN A 228 -12.84 -18.02 3.39
C ASN A 228 -11.60 -17.10 3.41
N THR A 229 -11.86 -15.81 3.43
CA THR A 229 -10.84 -14.77 3.57
C THR A 229 -11.22 -13.81 4.69
N THR A 230 -10.22 -13.20 5.33
CA THR A 230 -10.41 -12.15 6.36
C THR A 230 -9.44 -10.99 6.16
N SER A 231 -9.63 -9.94 6.95
CA SER A 231 -8.78 -8.76 7.04
C SER A 231 -8.12 -8.69 8.40
N CYS A 232 -6.80 -8.73 8.44
CA CYS A 232 -6.01 -8.62 9.66
C CYS A 232 -5.50 -7.20 9.81
N MET A 233 -6.05 -6.46 10.78
CA MET A 233 -5.67 -5.08 11.07
C MET A 233 -4.55 -5.03 12.11
N ALA A 234 -3.61 -4.11 11.91
CA ALA A 234 -2.61 -3.79 12.91
C ALA A 234 -3.25 -3.09 14.11
N THR A 235 -2.94 -3.55 15.31
CA THR A 235 -3.19 -2.80 16.54
C THR A 235 -2.10 -1.73 16.67
N LEU A 236 -2.45 -0.48 16.35
CA LEU A 236 -1.54 0.66 16.42
C LEU A 236 -1.59 1.29 17.83
N ASP A 237 -0.42 1.53 18.43
CA ASP A 237 -0.31 2.19 19.73
C ASP A 237 -1.07 3.53 19.75
N GLY A 238 -1.97 3.70 20.72
CA GLY A 238 -2.80 4.92 20.83
C GLY A 238 -3.72 5.17 19.62
N GLY A 239 -3.99 4.14 18.81
CA GLY A 239 -4.84 4.19 17.62
C GLY A 239 -4.21 4.86 16.40
N SER A 240 -2.94 5.30 16.48
CA SER A 240 -2.25 5.92 15.35
C SER A 240 -0.75 6.10 15.62
N VAL A 241 0.07 6.00 14.57
CA VAL A 241 1.53 6.07 14.70
C VAL A 241 2.09 7.23 13.87
N SER A 242 2.78 8.17 14.51
CA SER A 242 3.51 9.23 13.80
C SER A 242 4.82 8.69 13.22
N VAL A 243 5.11 9.06 11.98
CA VAL A 243 6.33 8.73 11.23
C VAL A 243 6.97 10.03 10.75
N ALA A 244 8.22 10.25 11.14
CA ALA A 244 8.96 11.45 10.77
C ALA A 244 9.38 11.40 9.28
N ALA A 245 9.39 12.57 8.64
CA ALA A 245 9.88 12.72 7.27
C ALA A 245 11.36 12.31 7.18
N ASN A 246 11.70 11.52 6.17
CA ASN A 246 13.06 11.15 5.78
C ASN A 246 13.91 10.54 6.92
N ALA A 247 13.26 9.82 7.84
CA ALA A 247 13.96 9.13 8.91
C ALA A 247 14.96 8.09 8.37
N THR A 248 16.15 8.04 8.96
CA THR A 248 17.21 7.11 8.55
C THR A 248 16.82 5.65 8.79
N GLN A 249 16.14 5.37 9.90
CA GLN A 249 15.66 4.03 10.27
C GLN A 249 14.17 3.89 9.96
N ALA A 250 13.77 2.69 9.52
CA ALA A 250 12.36 2.37 9.38
C ALA A 250 11.74 2.25 10.76
N LYS A 251 10.47 2.63 10.88
CA LYS A 251 9.70 2.48 12.11
C LYS A 251 8.89 1.18 12.03
N ASP A 252 9.05 0.30 13.01
CA ASP A 252 8.24 -0.90 13.10
C ASP A 252 6.78 -0.57 13.40
N LEU A 253 5.86 -1.26 12.73
CA LEU A 253 4.42 -1.02 12.86
C LEU A 253 3.67 -2.23 13.41
N ALA A 254 3.92 -3.43 12.89
CA ALA A 254 3.15 -4.62 13.27
C ALA A 254 3.86 -5.92 12.91
N THR A 255 3.55 -6.96 13.69
CA THR A 255 3.91 -8.36 13.42
C THR A 255 2.64 -9.18 13.23
N TYR A 256 2.54 -9.92 12.13
CA TYR A 256 1.41 -10.79 11.81
C TYR A 256 1.84 -12.27 11.85
N PHE A 257 0.93 -13.16 12.26
CA PHE A 257 1.08 -14.61 12.15
C PHE A 257 -0.06 -15.12 11.25
N LEU A 258 0.28 -15.48 10.03
CA LEU A 258 -0.65 -15.81 8.95
C LEU A 258 -0.43 -17.24 8.46
N PHE A 259 -1.41 -17.78 7.73
CA PHE A 259 -1.18 -19.05 7.03
C PHE A 259 -0.07 -18.93 5.97
N PRO A 260 0.63 -20.03 5.66
CA PRO A 260 1.66 -20.07 4.60
C PRO A 260 1.01 -20.11 3.20
N ASN A 261 0.25 -19.06 2.89
CA ASN A 261 -0.38 -18.85 1.60
C ASN A 261 -0.74 -17.37 1.44
N LYS A 262 -0.28 -16.75 0.35
CA LYS A 262 -0.65 -15.36 0.03
C LYS A 262 -2.01 -15.25 -0.65
N ALA A 263 -2.45 -16.26 -1.42
CA ALA A 263 -3.65 -16.38 -2.27
C ALA A 263 -4.09 -15.13 -3.06
N SER A 264 -4.46 -14.03 -2.37
CA SER A 264 -4.80 -12.71 -2.94
C SER A 264 -4.59 -11.57 -1.92
N ALA A 265 -3.65 -11.73 -1.00
CA ALA A 265 -3.42 -10.79 0.09
C ALA A 265 -3.01 -9.42 -0.46
N ILE A 266 -3.53 -8.37 0.17
CA ILE A 266 -3.24 -6.97 -0.16
C ILE A 266 -2.82 -6.27 1.11
N ILE A 267 -1.75 -5.48 1.05
CA ILE A 267 -1.39 -4.57 2.14
C ILE A 267 -2.17 -3.29 1.95
N SER A 268 -2.95 -2.90 2.95
CA SER A 268 -3.74 -1.66 2.96
C SER A 268 -3.21 -0.71 4.02
N LEU A 269 -2.87 0.50 3.62
CA LEU A 269 -2.34 1.55 4.47
C LEU A 269 -3.17 2.82 4.31
N THR A 270 -3.67 3.36 5.42
CA THR A 270 -4.26 4.70 5.46
C THR A 270 -3.41 5.59 6.36
N TYR A 271 -3.00 6.74 5.85
CA TYR A 271 -2.24 7.73 6.59
C TYR A 271 -2.76 9.14 6.33
N ARG A 272 -2.41 10.07 7.20
CA ARG A 272 -2.67 11.49 7.03
C ARG A 272 -1.36 12.26 7.05
N GLN A 273 -1.15 13.14 6.08
CA GLN A 273 0.02 14.01 6.08
C GLN A 273 -0.10 15.07 7.18
N GLU A 274 1.01 15.40 7.84
CA GLU A 274 1.02 16.45 8.86
C GLU A 274 0.64 17.81 8.23
N GLY A 275 -0.30 18.51 8.87
CA GLY A 275 -0.89 19.76 8.36
C GLY A 275 -2.15 19.58 7.49
N GLU A 276 -2.43 18.36 7.01
CA GLU A 276 -3.59 18.06 6.17
C GLU A 276 -4.77 17.49 6.97
N SER A 277 -6.00 17.75 6.51
CA SER A 277 -7.22 17.22 7.13
C SER A 277 -7.65 15.86 6.58
N SER A 278 -7.28 15.54 5.33
CA SER A 278 -7.77 14.37 4.61
C SER A 278 -6.85 13.16 4.76
N ASN A 279 -7.45 11.96 4.86
CA ASN A 279 -6.72 10.71 4.86
C ASN A 279 -6.40 10.27 3.43
N VAL A 280 -5.23 9.67 3.23
CA VAL A 280 -4.79 9.03 2.00
C VAL A 280 -4.75 7.53 2.23
N SER A 281 -5.49 6.77 1.42
CA SER A 281 -5.47 5.32 1.41
C SER A 281 -4.65 4.80 0.23
N ARG A 282 -3.82 3.80 0.49
CA ARG A 282 -2.99 3.10 -0.50
C ARG A 282 -3.10 1.61 -0.28
N GLN A 283 -3.13 0.87 -1.37
CA GLN A 283 -3.17 -0.58 -1.37
C GLN A 283 -2.09 -1.09 -2.30
N THR A 284 -1.58 -2.28 -2.03
CA THR A 284 -0.55 -2.88 -2.87
C THR A 284 -0.57 -4.39 -2.66
N ASP A 285 -0.32 -5.13 -3.73
CA ASP A 285 -0.30 -6.58 -3.68
C ASP A 285 0.76 -7.08 -2.69
N PHE A 286 0.43 -8.19 -2.02
CA PHE A 286 1.38 -8.83 -1.13
C PHE A 286 2.57 -9.39 -1.94
N PRO A 287 3.82 -9.09 -1.54
CA PRO A 287 4.96 -9.11 -2.46
C PRO A 287 5.51 -10.51 -2.79
N THR A 288 5.31 -11.51 -1.92
CA THR A 288 5.84 -12.87 -2.13
C THR A 288 5.00 -13.91 -1.39
N ASP A 289 5.22 -15.18 -1.73
CA ASP A 289 4.55 -16.30 -1.06
C ASP A 289 5.03 -16.46 0.39
N LEU A 290 4.09 -16.82 1.26
CA LEU A 290 4.36 -17.13 2.65
C LEU A 290 4.71 -18.61 2.79
N VAL A 291 5.79 -18.93 3.51
CA VAL A 291 6.28 -20.30 3.70
C VAL A 291 6.11 -20.72 5.16
N GLN A 292 5.71 -21.99 5.37
CA GLN A 292 5.40 -22.52 6.69
C GLN A 292 6.63 -22.50 7.59
N GLY A 293 6.51 -21.84 8.76
CA GLY A 293 7.60 -21.71 9.71
C GLY A 293 8.73 -20.80 9.24
N GLU A 294 8.47 -19.97 8.23
CA GLU A 294 9.40 -18.94 7.75
C GLU A 294 8.76 -17.55 7.80
N GLY A 295 9.63 -16.54 7.70
CA GLY A 295 9.32 -15.15 7.98
C GLY A 295 9.84 -14.19 6.97
N MET A 296 9.17 -13.05 6.97
CA MET A 296 9.48 -11.96 6.09
C MET A 296 9.40 -10.63 6.82
N SER A 297 10.27 -9.72 6.38
CA SER A 297 10.24 -8.32 6.76
C SER A 297 9.85 -7.50 5.53
N ILE A 298 8.78 -6.73 5.67
CA ILE A 298 8.25 -5.82 4.64
C ILE A 298 8.49 -4.40 5.12
N GLN A 299 9.18 -3.60 4.31
CA GLN A 299 9.31 -2.17 4.51
C GLN A 299 8.39 -1.43 3.54
N LEU A 300 7.44 -0.69 4.08
CA LEU A 300 6.64 0.27 3.33
C LEU A 300 7.41 1.58 3.20
N ASN A 301 7.39 2.18 2.02
CA ASN A 301 8.07 3.42 1.70
C ASN A 301 7.05 4.39 1.09
N VAL A 302 6.52 5.29 1.92
CA VAL A 302 5.59 6.34 1.48
C VAL A 302 6.39 7.47 0.83
N LYS A 303 6.11 7.73 -0.44
CA LYS A 303 6.73 8.82 -1.22
C LYS A 303 5.71 9.90 -1.48
N LYS A 304 6.16 11.13 -1.78
CA LYS A 304 5.24 12.22 -2.18
C LYS A 304 4.34 11.84 -3.37
N GLY A 305 4.83 10.97 -4.25
CA GLY A 305 4.13 10.53 -5.46
C GLY A 305 3.35 9.21 -5.36
N GLY A 306 3.35 8.49 -4.23
CA GLY A 306 2.74 7.16 -4.12
C GLY A 306 3.32 6.28 -3.02
N LEU A 307 2.92 5.00 -2.98
CA LEU A 307 3.44 4.01 -2.03
C LEU A 307 4.37 3.03 -2.77
N SER A 308 5.56 2.79 -2.22
CA SER A 308 6.41 1.67 -2.64
C SER A 308 6.57 0.66 -1.52
N VAL A 309 6.77 -0.60 -1.87
CA VAL A 309 7.02 -1.69 -0.92
C VAL A 309 8.39 -2.29 -1.22
N THR A 310 9.11 -2.68 -0.18
CA THR A 310 10.31 -3.48 -0.30
C THR A 310 10.14 -4.70 0.59
N ALA A 311 10.17 -5.89 0.02
CA ALA A 311 10.08 -7.14 0.76
C ALA A 311 11.47 -7.76 0.83
N THR A 312 11.86 -8.17 2.03
CA THR A 312 13.10 -8.89 2.24
C THR A 312 12.75 -10.18 2.96
N ALA A 313 13.21 -11.32 2.42
CA ALA A 313 13.17 -12.56 3.19
C ALA A 313 13.89 -12.28 4.51
N ASP A 314 13.26 -12.67 5.61
CA ASP A 314 13.88 -12.48 6.89
C ASP A 314 15.00 -13.51 7.01
N THR A 315 16.26 -13.05 6.93
CA THR A 315 17.43 -13.92 7.06
C THR A 315 17.47 -14.68 8.37
N GLU A 316 16.68 -14.23 9.36
CA GLU A 316 16.56 -14.91 10.63
C GLU A 316 15.57 -16.06 10.52
N TRP A 317 14.43 -15.96 9.80
CA TRP A 317 13.39 -17.03 9.64
C TRP A 317 13.46 -17.84 8.31
N GLY A 318 14.45 -17.63 7.44
CA GLY A 318 14.66 -18.37 6.18
C GLY A 318 15.91 -17.96 5.38
N ASN A 319 16.16 -18.58 4.22
CA ASN A 319 17.33 -18.28 3.36
C ASN A 319 17.19 -16.89 2.72
N GLY A 320 18.14 -16.00 3.02
CA GLY A 320 18.17 -14.60 2.57
C GLY A 320 18.15 -14.45 1.04
N GLY A 321 17.00 -14.07 0.52
CA GLY A 321 16.83 -13.44 -0.78
C GLY A 321 16.17 -12.07 -0.62
N GLU A 322 16.80 -11.04 -1.17
CA GLU A 322 16.18 -9.71 -1.33
C GLU A 322 15.37 -9.73 -2.62
N GLN A 323 14.08 -9.40 -2.55
CA GLN A 323 13.23 -9.31 -3.73
C GLN A 323 12.53 -7.95 -3.74
N ALA A 324 13.12 -7.02 -4.49
CA ALA A 324 12.50 -5.74 -4.76
C ALA A 324 11.31 -5.95 -5.71
N VAL A 325 10.10 -5.73 -5.21
CA VAL A 325 8.89 -5.63 -6.05
C VAL A 325 8.39 -4.19 -5.99
N VAL A 326 8.27 -3.57 -7.16
CA VAL A 326 7.90 -2.17 -7.44
C VAL A 326 6.66 -2.24 -8.36
N SER A 327 5.59 -1.44 -8.25
CA SER A 327 5.23 -0.35 -7.33
C SER A 327 3.90 0.32 -7.73
N ASP A 328 3.24 1.00 -6.78
CA ASP A 328 2.41 2.20 -6.99
C ASP A 328 3.27 3.49 -6.93
N VAL A 329 4.39 3.54 -7.66
CA VAL A 329 5.24 4.73 -7.75
C VAL A 329 5.09 5.34 -9.13
N ALA A 330 4.65 6.59 -9.15
CA ALA A 330 4.55 7.33 -10.39
C ALA A 330 5.91 7.45 -11.10
N ILE A 331 5.89 7.26 -12.41
CA ILE A 331 7.08 7.36 -13.26
C ILE A 331 7.62 8.80 -13.22
N PRO A 332 8.94 9.01 -13.41
CA PRO A 332 9.51 10.34 -13.57
C PRO A 332 8.74 11.16 -14.61
N GLY A 333 8.48 12.43 -14.30
CA GLY A 333 7.61 13.32 -15.09
C GLY A 333 6.15 13.32 -14.63
N TYR A 334 5.74 12.36 -13.79
CA TYR A 334 4.39 12.27 -13.23
C TYR A 334 4.37 12.16 -11.70
N ARG A 335 5.50 12.40 -11.03
CA ARG A 335 5.56 12.45 -9.55
C ARG A 335 4.98 13.78 -9.05
N ALA A 336 4.69 13.85 -7.75
CA ALA A 336 4.09 15.05 -7.14
C ALA A 336 4.93 16.32 -7.36
N ASP A 337 6.25 16.20 -7.21
CA ASP A 337 7.19 17.33 -7.39
C ASP A 337 7.54 17.60 -8.87
N ASP A 338 7.12 16.74 -9.80
CA ASP A 338 7.33 16.94 -11.23
C ASP A 338 6.25 17.86 -11.80
N LEU A 339 6.67 18.82 -12.65
CA LEU A 339 5.74 19.60 -13.47
C LEU A 339 5.09 18.68 -14.50
N LYS A 340 3.75 18.61 -14.48
CA LYS A 340 2.96 17.72 -15.35
C LYS A 340 1.62 18.34 -15.72
N ILE A 341 0.97 17.70 -16.69
CA ILE A 341 -0.41 18.03 -17.08
C ILE A 341 -1.35 17.91 -15.88
N GLY A 342 -2.31 18.83 -15.79
CA GLY A 342 -3.24 18.93 -14.67
C GLY A 342 -2.74 19.74 -13.47
N ASP A 343 -1.45 20.11 -13.40
CA ASP A 343 -0.92 20.93 -12.30
C ASP A 343 -1.58 22.32 -12.26
N TYR A 344 -1.69 22.85 -11.04
CA TYR A 344 -2.22 24.20 -10.80
C TYR A 344 -1.14 25.24 -11.10
N TYR A 345 -1.47 26.26 -11.89
CA TYR A 345 -0.59 27.41 -12.18
C TYR A 345 -1.13 28.67 -11.49
N TYR A 346 -0.27 29.37 -10.76
CA TYR A 346 -0.67 30.43 -9.82
C TYR A 346 -0.36 31.84 -10.31
N SER A 347 -1.03 32.82 -9.70
CA SER A 347 -0.88 34.27 -9.92
C SER A 347 0.56 34.79 -9.75
N ASP A 348 1.40 34.09 -9.00
CA ASP A 348 2.81 34.41 -8.77
C ASP A 348 3.79 33.76 -9.78
N GLY A 349 3.25 32.96 -10.72
CA GLY A 349 3.99 32.22 -11.73
C GLY A 349 4.56 30.88 -11.24
N THR A 350 4.17 30.40 -10.06
CA THR A 350 4.55 29.09 -9.54
C THR A 350 3.54 28.00 -9.94
N THR A 351 3.91 26.75 -9.72
CA THR A 351 3.03 25.59 -9.92
C THR A 351 2.93 24.77 -8.64
N SER A 352 1.85 24.00 -8.50
CA SER A 352 1.73 22.94 -7.50
C SER A 352 1.10 21.70 -8.12
N ASP A 353 1.28 20.57 -7.46
CA ASP A 353 0.76 19.28 -7.88
C ASP A 353 -0.76 19.32 -8.10
N GLY A 354 -1.19 18.89 -9.29
CA GLY A 354 -2.59 18.68 -9.64
C GLY A 354 -3.09 17.25 -9.38
N GLY A 355 -2.22 16.35 -8.92
CA GLY A 355 -2.61 14.99 -8.54
C GLY A 355 -2.63 13.96 -9.68
N TYR A 356 -2.40 14.36 -10.94
CA TYR A 356 -2.33 13.39 -12.04
C TYR A 356 -1.07 12.51 -11.90
N ARG A 357 -1.24 11.19 -12.06
CA ARG A 357 -0.20 10.16 -11.93
C ARG A 357 -0.23 9.22 -13.12
N LYS A 358 0.96 8.74 -13.50
CA LYS A 358 1.17 7.64 -14.44
C LYS A 358 2.15 6.65 -13.83
N TYR A 359 1.84 5.37 -13.88
CA TYR A 359 2.61 4.31 -13.24
C TYR A 359 3.35 3.45 -14.29
N TYR A 360 4.32 2.65 -13.85
CA TYR A 360 5.17 1.85 -14.74
C TYR A 360 4.39 0.73 -15.46
N ASP A 361 3.27 0.28 -14.90
CA ASP A 361 2.34 -0.68 -15.51
C ASP A 361 1.45 -0.06 -16.60
N GLY A 362 1.58 1.25 -16.83
CA GLY A 362 0.80 2.01 -17.80
C GLY A 362 -0.51 2.56 -17.28
N THR A 363 -0.89 2.26 -16.03
CA THR A 363 -2.11 2.81 -15.42
C THR A 363 -1.95 4.30 -15.08
N THR A 364 -3.08 4.99 -14.96
CA THR A 364 -3.13 6.42 -14.63
C THR A 364 -4.18 6.67 -13.55
N GLU A 365 -3.95 7.67 -12.71
CA GLU A 365 -4.84 8.04 -11.60
C GLU A 365 -4.84 9.56 -11.44
N LEU A 366 -5.98 10.14 -11.08
CA LEU A 366 -6.08 11.53 -10.63
C LEU A 366 -6.35 11.56 -9.13
N LEU A 367 -5.31 11.86 -8.35
CA LEU A 367 -5.43 12.03 -6.91
C LEU A 367 -6.22 13.30 -6.56
N GLU A 368 -6.91 13.27 -5.44
CA GLU A 368 -7.60 14.44 -4.89
C GLU A 368 -6.61 15.38 -4.20
N VAL A 369 -5.97 16.24 -5.00
CA VAL A 369 -5.04 17.27 -4.52
C VAL A 369 -5.69 18.64 -4.69
N MET A 370 -5.78 19.39 -3.59
CA MET A 370 -6.35 20.74 -3.58
C MET A 370 -5.30 21.80 -3.90
N PRO A 371 -5.69 22.95 -4.48
CA PRO A 371 -4.80 24.08 -4.65
C PRO A 371 -4.22 24.59 -3.33
N VAL A 372 -2.97 25.02 -3.38
CA VAL A 372 -2.22 25.59 -2.24
C VAL A 372 -2.33 27.11 -2.26
N SER A 373 -3.16 27.67 -1.38
CA SER A 373 -3.50 29.11 -1.36
C SER A 373 -2.37 30.05 -0.91
N THR A 374 -1.22 29.52 -0.48
CA THR A 374 -0.05 30.32 -0.06
C THR A 374 1.24 29.83 -0.71
N ASP A 375 2.16 30.75 -0.98
CA ASP A 375 3.53 30.44 -1.42
C ASP A 375 4.40 29.95 -0.24
N ALA A 376 5.65 29.56 -0.53
CA ALA A 376 6.59 29.08 0.49
C ALA A 376 6.96 30.14 1.56
N SER A 377 6.65 31.41 1.31
CA SER A 377 6.87 32.54 2.24
C SER A 377 5.59 32.94 2.97
N GLY A 378 4.47 32.25 2.75
CA GLY A 378 3.17 32.53 3.36
C GLY A 378 2.34 33.62 2.66
N ASN A 379 2.76 34.11 1.49
CA ASN A 379 1.98 35.09 0.74
C ASN A 379 0.81 34.43 0.02
N LEU A 380 -0.34 35.11 -0.04
CA LEU A 380 -1.51 34.61 -0.75
C LEU A 380 -1.25 34.51 -2.26
N ARG A 381 -1.71 33.41 -2.84
CA ARG A 381 -1.72 33.17 -4.29
C ARG A 381 -3.02 32.48 -4.70
N SER A 382 -3.45 32.71 -5.94
CA SER A 382 -4.65 32.08 -6.50
C SER A 382 -4.28 31.31 -7.76
N VAL A 383 -4.99 30.20 -8.03
CA VAL A 383 -4.87 29.51 -9.31
C VAL A 383 -5.40 30.44 -10.41
N VAL A 384 -4.66 30.54 -11.51
CA VAL A 384 -5.06 31.33 -12.69
C VAL A 384 -5.18 30.46 -13.95
N GLY A 385 -4.63 29.25 -13.92
CA GLY A 385 -4.78 28.29 -15.00
C GLY A 385 -4.38 26.87 -14.61
N ILE A 386 -4.66 25.94 -15.53
CA ILE A 386 -4.28 24.53 -15.42
C ILE A 386 -3.27 24.20 -16.50
N VAL A 387 -2.18 23.54 -16.13
CA VAL A 387 -1.12 23.13 -17.05
C VAL A 387 -1.67 22.05 -17.99
N PHE A 388 -1.58 22.27 -19.30
CA PHE A 388 -2.00 21.28 -20.30
C PHE A 388 -0.84 20.73 -21.14
N HIS A 389 0.34 21.34 -21.05
CA HIS A 389 1.53 20.84 -21.73
C HIS A 389 2.81 21.26 -21.00
N VAL A 390 3.80 20.37 -20.99
CA VAL A 390 5.10 20.59 -20.34
C VAL A 390 6.19 20.69 -21.39
N GLY A 391 7.06 21.69 -21.23
CA GLY A 391 8.08 22.06 -22.19
C GLY A 391 7.53 22.90 -23.36
N LYS A 392 8.45 23.52 -24.11
CA LYS A 392 8.13 24.18 -25.38
C LYS A 392 7.75 23.13 -26.42
N HIS A 393 6.62 23.31 -27.10
CA HIS A 393 6.22 22.39 -28.17
C HIS A 393 7.12 22.55 -29.40
N GLU A 394 7.39 21.47 -30.13
CA GLU A 394 8.36 21.46 -31.24
C GLU A 394 7.95 22.38 -32.41
N THR A 395 6.65 22.56 -32.60
CA THR A 395 6.08 23.42 -33.66
C THR A 395 5.77 24.85 -33.19
N ASP A 396 6.08 25.19 -31.94
CA ASP A 396 6.11 26.58 -31.49
C ASP A 396 7.45 27.19 -31.92
N THR A 397 7.42 28.02 -32.96
CA THR A 397 8.64 28.64 -33.51
C THR A 397 8.86 30.07 -33.04
N ASP A 398 8.05 30.61 -32.12
CA ASP A 398 8.18 32.00 -31.69
C ASP A 398 9.32 32.19 -30.67
N SER A 399 9.74 33.44 -30.53
CA SER A 399 10.68 33.91 -29.53
C SER A 399 9.96 34.59 -28.38
N TYR A 400 10.19 34.07 -27.17
CA TYR A 400 9.62 34.59 -25.92
C TYR A 400 10.58 35.56 -25.19
N LEU A 401 11.66 36.03 -25.83
CA LEU A 401 12.68 36.86 -25.18
C LEU A 401 12.16 38.19 -24.61
N ASN A 402 11.09 38.74 -25.19
CA ASN A 402 10.50 40.03 -24.80
C ASN A 402 9.26 39.86 -23.93
N THR A 403 9.20 38.80 -23.13
CA THR A 403 8.08 38.48 -22.24
C THR A 403 8.55 38.44 -20.79
N GLY A 404 7.65 38.09 -19.87
CA GLY A 404 7.99 37.81 -18.49
C GLY A 404 8.84 36.57 -18.26
N LEU A 405 8.97 35.70 -19.27
CA LEU A 405 9.72 34.45 -19.15
C LEU A 405 11.23 34.71 -19.04
N ARG A 406 11.87 34.09 -18.04
CA ARG A 406 13.32 34.19 -17.83
C ARG A 406 14.07 33.62 -19.04
N TYR A 407 14.80 34.49 -19.75
CA TYR A 407 15.52 34.17 -20.99
C TYR A 407 14.62 33.60 -22.12
N GLY A 408 13.31 33.90 -22.10
CA GLY A 408 12.36 33.35 -23.07
C GLY A 408 12.19 31.83 -23.00
N ARG A 409 12.56 31.19 -21.89
CA ARG A 409 12.50 29.73 -21.74
C ARG A 409 11.10 29.28 -21.33
N VAL A 410 10.39 28.63 -22.25
CA VAL A 410 9.08 28.01 -21.99
C VAL A 410 9.27 26.67 -21.25
N ARG A 411 8.66 26.57 -20.06
CA ARG A 411 8.56 25.37 -19.22
C ARG A 411 7.24 24.64 -19.41
N GLY A 412 6.21 25.31 -19.91
CA GLY A 412 4.93 24.70 -20.25
C GLY A 412 3.89 25.73 -20.69
N TYR A 413 2.66 25.25 -20.85
CA TYR A 413 1.51 26.05 -21.24
C TYR A 413 0.33 25.76 -20.32
N ALA A 414 -0.45 26.80 -20.00
CA ALA A 414 -1.64 26.70 -19.15
C ALA A 414 -2.84 27.38 -19.80
N PHE A 415 -4.02 26.79 -19.66
CA PHE A 415 -5.28 27.42 -20.07
C PHE A 415 -5.97 28.11 -18.88
N ALA A 416 -6.68 29.20 -19.17
CA ALA A 416 -7.40 29.97 -18.16
C ALA A 416 -8.55 29.18 -17.51
N LEU A 417 -8.94 29.57 -16.30
CA LEU A 417 -10.01 28.87 -15.56
C LEU A 417 -11.41 29.07 -16.14
N LYS A 418 -11.65 30.12 -16.92
CA LYS A 418 -12.96 30.45 -17.52
C LYS A 418 -12.79 31.01 -18.94
N ASP A 419 -13.86 30.97 -19.72
CA ASP A 419 -13.90 31.63 -21.04
C ASP A 419 -13.67 33.15 -20.89
N ALA A 420 -12.93 33.74 -21.83
CA ALA A 420 -12.79 35.19 -21.93
C ALA A 420 -14.03 35.83 -22.57
N SER A 421 -14.73 35.08 -23.43
CA SER A 421 -16.03 35.43 -23.98
C SER A 421 -16.76 34.16 -24.40
N GLU A 422 -18.06 34.13 -24.17
CA GLU A 422 -18.97 33.07 -24.66
C GLU A 422 -19.41 33.31 -26.12
N GLY A 423 -19.04 34.45 -26.71
CA GLY A 423 -19.37 34.80 -28.08
C GLY A 423 -18.70 36.09 -28.50
N CYS A 424 -17.72 35.98 -29.40
CA CYS A 424 -17.15 37.15 -30.08
C CYS A 424 -16.68 36.80 -31.49
N ALA A 425 -16.67 37.80 -32.36
CA ALA A 425 -16.11 37.70 -33.70
C ALA A 425 -14.58 37.55 -33.67
N TRP A 426 -14.05 36.90 -34.70
CA TRP A 426 -12.62 36.84 -34.97
C TRP A 426 -12.12 38.16 -35.58
N GLU A 427 -12.95 38.82 -36.39
CA GLU A 427 -12.72 40.14 -37.01
C GLU A 427 -14.03 40.94 -37.06
N ASP A 428 -14.01 42.17 -36.52
CA ASP A 428 -15.10 43.14 -36.62
C ASP A 428 -14.56 44.58 -36.59
N LYS A 429 -14.47 45.23 -37.76
CA LYS A 429 -14.01 46.62 -37.88
C LYS A 429 -15.17 47.60 -37.67
N ASP A 430 -15.64 47.72 -36.43
CA ASP A 430 -16.74 48.61 -36.04
C ASP A 430 -18.01 48.44 -36.91
N GLY A 431 -18.38 47.20 -37.21
CA GLY A 431 -19.56 46.91 -38.02
C GLY A 431 -19.40 47.24 -39.52
N ALA A 432 -18.21 47.61 -39.98
CA ALA A 432 -17.92 47.84 -41.41
C ALA A 432 -17.89 46.53 -42.24
N GLY A 433 -18.21 45.39 -41.62
CA GLY A 433 -18.07 44.07 -42.23
C GLY A 433 -16.61 43.62 -42.35
N LEU A 434 -16.41 42.44 -42.93
CA LEU A 434 -15.08 41.84 -43.08
C LEU A 434 -14.21 42.62 -44.06
N GLN A 435 -12.99 42.93 -43.63
CA GLN A 435 -12.01 43.72 -44.38
C GLN A 435 -10.83 42.88 -44.90
N TYR A 436 -10.72 41.63 -44.48
CA TYR A 436 -9.76 40.65 -45.01
C TYR A 436 -8.28 41.08 -44.92
N PRO A 437 -7.82 41.57 -43.75
CA PRO A 437 -6.44 42.02 -43.55
C PRO A 437 -5.46 40.86 -43.80
N TYR A 438 -4.33 41.17 -44.43
CA TYR A 438 -3.27 40.18 -44.68
C TYR A 438 -2.18 40.31 -43.61
N MET A 439 -2.22 39.42 -42.62
CA MET A 439 -1.31 39.44 -41.46
C MET A 439 -0.28 38.30 -41.48
N ASN A 440 -0.38 37.39 -42.45
CA ASN A 440 0.48 36.21 -42.58
C ASN A 440 0.45 35.31 -41.32
N LEU A 441 -0.74 35.12 -40.74
CA LEU A 441 -0.91 34.21 -39.60
C LEU A 441 -0.75 32.77 -40.08
N SER A 442 -0.39 31.86 -39.17
CA SER A 442 -0.31 30.45 -39.55
C SER A 442 -1.68 29.89 -39.93
N SER A 443 -1.73 29.19 -41.05
CA SER A 443 -2.87 28.38 -41.48
C SER A 443 -2.66 26.88 -41.29
N ASN A 444 -1.59 26.49 -40.59
CA ASN A 444 -1.33 25.09 -40.28
C ASN A 444 -2.22 24.69 -39.09
N ASP A 445 -2.98 23.62 -39.26
CA ASP A 445 -4.00 23.17 -38.31
C ASP A 445 -3.43 22.33 -37.17
N ARG A 446 -2.11 22.09 -37.15
CA ARG A 446 -1.40 21.26 -36.17
C ARG A 446 -0.28 21.99 -35.43
N ASP A 447 0.05 23.22 -35.83
CA ASP A 447 1.16 23.95 -35.21
C ASP A 447 0.74 24.72 -33.94
N TRP A 448 1.75 25.11 -33.16
CA TRP A 448 1.58 25.76 -31.86
C TRP A 448 1.97 27.24 -31.96
N GLN A 449 1.32 27.97 -32.87
CA GLN A 449 1.65 29.36 -33.20
C GLN A 449 0.73 30.39 -32.56
N GLY A 450 0.03 30.07 -31.46
CA GLY A 450 -0.94 31.00 -30.87
C GLY A 450 -0.32 32.34 -30.47
N PHE A 451 0.85 32.30 -29.83
CA PHE A 451 1.58 33.51 -29.43
C PHE A 451 2.17 34.25 -30.63
N TYR A 452 2.70 33.52 -31.61
CA TYR A 452 3.19 34.09 -32.88
C TYR A 452 2.10 34.85 -33.63
N ASN A 453 0.92 34.24 -33.76
CA ASN A 453 -0.23 34.86 -34.40
C ASN A 453 -0.67 36.12 -33.65
N GLN A 454 -0.73 36.08 -32.31
CA GLN A 454 -1.02 37.26 -31.48
C GLN A 454 -0.05 38.41 -31.77
N ARG A 455 1.27 38.14 -31.83
CA ARG A 455 2.28 39.16 -32.12
C ARG A 455 2.17 39.74 -33.52
N LEU A 456 1.79 38.93 -34.52
CA LEU A 456 1.56 39.42 -35.87
C LEU A 456 0.35 40.35 -35.96
N VAL A 457 -0.75 40.03 -35.27
CA VAL A 457 -1.91 40.94 -35.17
C VAL A 457 -1.52 42.25 -34.50
N GLU A 458 -0.76 42.18 -33.39
CA GLU A 458 -0.28 43.37 -32.68
C GLU A 458 0.64 44.24 -33.53
N LYS A 459 1.55 43.61 -34.28
CA LYS A 459 2.42 44.30 -35.23
C LYS A 459 1.59 44.97 -36.33
N PHE A 460 0.63 44.24 -36.90
CA PHE A 460 -0.23 44.75 -37.96
C PHE A 460 -1.00 46.00 -37.52
N VAL A 461 -1.62 45.99 -36.33
CA VAL A 461 -2.37 47.17 -35.83
C VAL A 461 -1.46 48.33 -35.41
N ALA A 462 -0.20 48.06 -35.05
CA ALA A 462 0.78 49.10 -34.73
C ALA A 462 1.36 49.77 -35.98
N GLU A 463 1.45 49.04 -37.10
CA GLU A 463 2.07 49.50 -38.35
C GLU A 463 1.07 49.95 -39.42
N THR A 464 -0.23 49.70 -39.24
CA THR A 464 -1.28 50.02 -40.22
C THR A 464 -2.26 51.05 -39.68
N ASP A 465 -2.26 52.25 -40.27
CA ASP A 465 -3.18 53.33 -39.90
C ASP A 465 -4.66 52.90 -40.01
N GLY A 466 -5.46 53.31 -39.03
CA GLY A 466 -6.90 53.00 -38.98
C GLY A 466 -7.23 51.55 -38.59
N TRP A 467 -6.29 50.85 -37.95
CA TRP A 467 -6.51 49.56 -37.32
C TRP A 467 -6.19 49.59 -35.83
N GLN A 468 -6.92 48.81 -35.04
CA GLN A 468 -6.71 48.65 -33.60
C GLN A 468 -7.05 47.22 -33.18
N ILE A 469 -6.49 46.78 -32.06
CA ILE A 469 -6.65 45.39 -31.59
C ILE A 469 -8.12 45.03 -31.30
N SER A 470 -8.96 46.01 -30.93
CA SER A 470 -10.40 45.81 -30.73
C SER A 470 -11.13 45.34 -31.99
N TYR A 471 -10.56 45.55 -33.19
CA TYR A 471 -11.10 45.02 -34.45
C TYR A 471 -10.85 43.53 -34.67
N PHE A 472 -10.13 42.90 -33.74
CA PHE A 472 -9.94 41.46 -33.66
C PHE A 472 -10.44 40.97 -32.29
N PRO A 473 -11.77 40.95 -32.06
CA PRO A 473 -12.33 40.79 -30.71
C PRO A 473 -11.81 39.53 -29.99
N ALA A 474 -11.73 38.39 -30.68
CA ALA A 474 -11.16 37.14 -30.15
C ALA A 474 -9.73 37.31 -29.59
N PHE A 475 -8.84 38.00 -30.31
CA PHE A 475 -7.48 38.30 -29.84
C PHE A 475 -7.49 39.31 -28.69
N ASN A 476 -8.34 40.33 -28.79
CA ASN A 476 -8.43 41.42 -27.82
C ASN A 476 -8.91 40.93 -26.44
N VAL A 477 -9.97 40.12 -26.38
CA VAL A 477 -10.51 39.61 -25.11
C VAL A 477 -9.58 38.59 -24.46
N CYS A 478 -8.89 37.76 -25.26
CA CYS A 478 -7.87 36.87 -24.73
C CYS A 478 -6.68 37.64 -24.15
N LYS A 479 -6.16 38.63 -24.88
CA LYS A 479 -5.04 39.47 -24.41
C LYS A 479 -5.35 40.19 -23.09
N ASN A 480 -6.56 40.72 -22.97
CA ASN A 480 -6.98 41.51 -21.81
C ASN A 480 -7.78 40.70 -20.78
N TYR A 481 -7.65 39.37 -20.80
CA TYR A 481 -8.38 38.50 -19.90
C TYR A 481 -8.08 38.76 -18.43
N THR A 482 -9.10 38.61 -17.60
CA THR A 482 -9.02 38.73 -16.13
C THR A 482 -9.35 37.38 -15.49
N PRO A 483 -8.53 36.87 -14.54
CA PRO A 483 -7.40 37.53 -13.88
C PRO A 483 -6.19 37.76 -14.80
N ALA A 484 -5.41 38.80 -14.50
CA ALA A 484 -4.20 39.13 -15.25
C ALA A 484 -3.21 37.95 -15.23
N ALA A 485 -2.56 37.70 -16.37
CA ALA A 485 -1.53 36.68 -16.44
C ALA A 485 -0.37 37.01 -15.48
N PRO A 486 0.27 36.01 -14.85
CA PRO A 486 1.41 36.24 -13.99
C PRO A 486 2.53 36.98 -14.73
N SER A 487 3.21 37.90 -14.05
CA SER A 487 4.27 38.73 -14.64
C SER A 487 5.46 37.94 -15.18
N LYS A 488 5.61 36.67 -14.80
CA LYS A 488 6.65 35.74 -15.26
C LYS A 488 6.19 34.81 -16.39
N SER A 489 5.19 35.23 -17.17
CA SER A 489 4.61 34.46 -18.29
C SER A 489 4.68 35.24 -19.61
N SER A 490 4.14 34.65 -20.67
CA SER A 490 3.95 35.31 -21.97
C SER A 490 2.88 36.39 -21.97
N GLY A 491 2.05 36.47 -20.92
CA GLY A 491 0.72 37.06 -21.03
C GLY A 491 -0.29 36.09 -21.65
N TRP A 492 -1.57 36.42 -21.55
CA TRP A 492 -2.65 35.66 -22.17
C TRP A 492 -2.67 35.89 -23.68
N PHE A 493 -2.92 34.83 -24.45
CA PHE A 493 -3.11 34.89 -25.91
C PHE A 493 -4.14 33.88 -26.39
N LEU A 494 -4.64 34.09 -27.61
CA LEU A 494 -5.59 33.19 -28.26
C LEU A 494 -4.86 31.93 -28.80
N PRO A 495 -5.24 30.71 -28.37
CA PRO A 495 -4.56 29.48 -28.80
C PRO A 495 -4.63 29.26 -30.31
N SER A 496 -3.60 28.65 -30.91
CA SER A 496 -3.69 28.12 -32.28
C SER A 496 -4.61 26.90 -32.33
N LEU A 497 -4.98 26.46 -33.54
CA LEU A 497 -5.81 25.27 -33.71
C LEU A 497 -5.15 24.01 -33.12
N GLY A 498 -3.83 23.85 -33.29
CA GLY A 498 -3.08 22.75 -32.69
C GLY A 498 -3.13 22.74 -31.16
N GLN A 499 -3.09 23.93 -30.53
CA GLN A 499 -3.20 24.08 -29.08
C GLN A 499 -4.62 23.75 -28.58
N LEU A 500 -5.67 24.18 -29.28
CA LEU A 500 -7.05 23.81 -28.95
C LEU A 500 -7.31 22.31 -29.05
N LYS A 501 -6.77 21.64 -30.08
CA LYS A 501 -6.85 20.19 -30.24
C LYS A 501 -6.23 19.45 -29.05
N ALA A 502 -5.03 19.87 -28.62
CA ALA A 502 -4.36 19.29 -27.46
C ALA A 502 -5.14 19.50 -26.16
N ILE A 503 -5.75 20.68 -25.98
CA ILE A 503 -6.64 20.94 -24.83
C ILE A 503 -7.86 20.01 -24.87
N SER A 504 -8.48 19.84 -26.05
CA SER A 504 -9.63 18.95 -26.22
C SER A 504 -9.31 17.50 -25.83
N GLU A 505 -8.16 17.00 -26.26
CA GLU A 505 -7.71 15.64 -25.93
C GLU A 505 -7.62 15.43 -24.41
N ILE A 506 -7.03 16.39 -23.70
CA ILE A 506 -6.69 16.26 -22.28
C ILE A 506 -7.88 16.61 -21.37
N ALA A 507 -8.63 17.67 -21.68
CA ALA A 507 -9.70 18.20 -20.83
C ALA A 507 -11.12 17.82 -21.29
N CYS A 508 -11.34 17.54 -22.57
CA CYS A 508 -12.71 17.32 -23.08
C CYS A 508 -13.01 15.86 -23.42
N LEU A 509 -12.04 15.16 -24.01
CA LEU A 509 -12.18 13.77 -24.47
C LEU A 509 -11.78 12.72 -23.42
N ASN A 510 -11.50 13.16 -22.19
CA ASN A 510 -11.18 12.31 -21.03
C ASN A 510 -9.97 11.37 -21.19
N SER A 511 -9.01 11.66 -22.07
CA SER A 511 -7.77 10.87 -22.15
C SER A 511 -6.91 10.99 -20.86
N VAL A 512 -7.11 12.08 -20.09
CA VAL A 512 -6.36 12.39 -18.86
C VAL A 512 -7.30 12.80 -17.69
N ASN A 513 -8.59 13.10 -17.96
CA ASN A 513 -9.63 13.47 -16.99
C ASN A 513 -9.21 14.52 -15.94
N ILE A 514 -8.61 15.64 -16.37
CA ILE A 514 -8.16 16.71 -15.46
C ILE A 514 -9.28 17.72 -15.07
N ASN A 515 -10.51 17.53 -15.54
CA ASN A 515 -11.65 18.41 -15.24
C ASN A 515 -11.91 18.63 -13.74
N PRO A 516 -11.74 17.62 -12.85
CA PRO A 516 -11.86 17.85 -11.42
C PRO A 516 -10.93 18.95 -10.90
N ASN A 517 -9.74 19.14 -11.52
CA ASN A 517 -8.82 20.21 -11.11
C ASN A 517 -9.33 21.59 -11.51
N ILE A 518 -10.05 21.72 -12.64
CA ILE A 518 -10.71 22.97 -13.03
C ILE A 518 -11.73 23.37 -11.95
N GLY A 519 -12.57 22.41 -11.53
CA GLY A 519 -13.56 22.64 -10.48
C GLY A 519 -12.94 22.97 -9.12
N ARG A 520 -11.90 22.23 -8.70
CA ARG A 520 -11.16 22.50 -7.45
C ARG A 520 -10.50 23.88 -7.43
N ALA A 521 -10.10 24.39 -8.60
CA ALA A 521 -9.55 25.74 -8.77
C ALA A 521 -10.63 26.85 -8.86
N GLY A 522 -11.92 26.51 -8.82
CA GLY A 522 -13.03 27.47 -8.97
C GLY A 522 -13.26 27.93 -10.41
N GLY A 523 -12.79 27.14 -11.39
CA GLY A 523 -13.02 27.37 -12.81
C GLY A 523 -14.30 26.74 -13.34
N GLU A 524 -14.48 26.85 -14.66
CA GLU A 524 -15.60 26.29 -15.41
C GLU A 524 -15.06 25.34 -16.48
N GLU A 525 -15.70 24.18 -16.63
CA GLU A 525 -15.36 23.25 -17.71
C GLU A 525 -15.54 23.92 -19.09
N TYR A 526 -14.90 23.37 -20.12
CA TYR A 526 -15.16 23.83 -21.48
C TYR A 526 -16.59 23.47 -21.88
N TYR A 527 -17.25 24.33 -22.64
CA TYR A 527 -18.58 24.01 -23.19
C TYR A 527 -18.46 23.11 -24.41
N ASN A 528 -19.46 22.28 -24.66
CA ASN A 528 -19.61 21.56 -25.93
C ASN A 528 -20.06 22.56 -27.03
N ASN A 529 -19.13 23.41 -27.45
CA ASN A 529 -19.34 24.46 -28.45
C ASN A 529 -18.05 24.71 -29.26
N SER A 530 -18.15 25.54 -30.29
CA SER A 530 -17.01 25.97 -31.10
C SER A 530 -16.22 27.07 -30.38
N TYR A 531 -14.90 26.89 -30.35
CA TYR A 531 -13.93 27.84 -29.80
C TYR A 531 -13.05 28.39 -30.90
N TRP A 532 -12.89 29.71 -30.97
CA TRP A 532 -11.99 30.32 -31.93
C TRP A 532 -10.53 29.97 -31.65
N SER A 533 -9.80 29.65 -32.72
CA SER A 533 -8.34 29.63 -32.71
C SER A 533 -7.78 30.91 -33.32
N SER A 534 -6.50 31.19 -33.10
CA SER A 534 -5.77 32.26 -33.79
C SER A 534 -5.31 31.88 -35.20
N SER A 535 -5.53 30.64 -35.65
CA SER A 535 -5.10 30.15 -36.96
C SER A 535 -6.06 30.60 -38.08
N GLU A 536 -5.49 31.12 -39.18
CA GLU A 536 -6.27 31.47 -40.37
C GLU A 536 -6.62 30.22 -41.19
N TYR A 537 -7.69 30.28 -41.99
CA TYR A 537 -8.01 29.17 -42.89
C TYR A 537 -7.06 29.14 -44.11
N LYS A 538 -6.73 27.92 -44.57
CA LYS A 538 -5.90 27.67 -45.75
C LYS A 538 -6.51 28.22 -47.06
N ASP A 539 -5.72 28.24 -48.13
CA ASP A 539 -6.19 28.54 -49.50
C ASP A 539 -6.69 29.97 -49.76
N GLY A 540 -6.23 30.97 -49.00
CA GLY A 540 -6.46 32.38 -49.32
C GLY A 540 -7.91 32.85 -49.18
N LYS A 541 -8.81 32.05 -48.57
CA LYS A 541 -10.17 32.47 -48.21
C LYS A 541 -10.14 33.32 -46.95
N ARG A 542 -9.74 34.58 -47.12
CA ARG A 542 -9.50 35.56 -46.04
C ARG A 542 -10.74 35.92 -45.22
N ASN A 543 -11.93 35.46 -45.59
CA ASN A 543 -13.15 35.62 -44.80
C ASN A 543 -13.30 34.56 -43.70
N LEU A 544 -12.40 33.58 -43.64
CA LEU A 544 -12.49 32.42 -42.76
C LEU A 544 -11.32 32.36 -41.77
N ALA A 545 -11.60 31.80 -40.60
CA ALA A 545 -10.62 31.40 -39.60
C ALA A 545 -11.02 30.04 -39.02
N TYR A 546 -10.08 29.34 -38.40
CA TYR A 546 -10.36 28.06 -37.77
C TYR A 546 -11.02 28.26 -36.39
N ALA A 547 -12.17 27.61 -36.20
CA ALA A 547 -12.68 27.30 -34.87
C ALA A 547 -12.64 25.78 -34.66
N TYR A 548 -12.71 25.36 -33.40
CA TYR A 548 -12.66 23.95 -33.02
C TYR A 548 -13.84 23.62 -32.11
N LEU A 549 -14.62 22.60 -32.47
CA LEU A 549 -15.70 22.06 -31.65
C LEU A 549 -15.10 21.11 -30.62
N LEU A 550 -15.12 21.49 -29.34
CA LEU A 550 -14.64 20.65 -28.25
C LEU A 550 -15.60 19.45 -28.01
N TYR A 551 -15.10 18.37 -27.38
CA TYR A 551 -15.84 17.14 -27.02
C TYR A 551 -16.22 16.15 -28.13
N VAL A 552 -15.72 16.33 -29.35
CA VAL A 552 -15.97 15.38 -30.45
C VAL A 552 -14.65 14.75 -30.93
N PRO A 553 -14.41 13.44 -30.66
CA PRO A 553 -13.20 12.76 -31.12
C PRO A 553 -13.27 12.51 -32.63
N ASP A 554 -12.17 12.80 -33.35
CA ASP A 554 -11.94 12.39 -34.74
C ASP A 554 -13.02 12.78 -35.78
N VAL A 555 -13.86 13.77 -35.50
CA VAL A 555 -14.75 14.32 -36.53
C VAL A 555 -14.05 15.50 -37.23
N PRO A 556 -13.91 15.48 -38.56
CA PRO A 556 -13.24 16.51 -39.36
C PRO A 556 -14.13 17.76 -39.51
N TYR A 557 -14.78 18.20 -38.43
CA TYR A 557 -15.39 19.53 -38.38
C TYR A 557 -14.29 20.54 -38.01
N GLU A 558 -13.29 20.63 -38.89
CA GLU A 558 -12.63 21.91 -39.15
C GLU A 558 -13.71 22.87 -39.62
N SER A 559 -14.45 23.47 -38.68
CA SER A 559 -15.38 24.53 -39.02
C SER A 559 -14.51 25.76 -39.30
N TYR A 560 -14.14 25.90 -40.56
CA TYR A 560 -13.76 27.20 -41.08
C TYR A 560 -15.01 28.06 -41.05
N LEU A 561 -15.00 29.02 -40.13
CA LEU A 561 -16.16 29.83 -39.85
C LEU A 561 -15.89 31.24 -40.33
N THR A 562 -16.95 31.90 -40.77
CA THR A 562 -16.88 33.30 -41.16
C THR A 562 -16.40 34.11 -39.96
N ARG A 563 -15.34 34.91 -40.15
CA ARG A 563 -14.69 35.67 -39.07
C ARG A 563 -15.62 36.62 -38.30
N SER A 564 -16.77 36.98 -38.88
CA SER A 564 -17.77 37.85 -38.28
C SER A 564 -18.79 37.12 -37.39
N LYS A 565 -18.63 35.82 -37.17
CA LYS A 565 -19.54 35.01 -36.34
C LYS A 565 -19.01 34.91 -34.92
N ASP A 566 -19.93 34.88 -33.97
CA ASP A 566 -19.60 34.80 -32.55
C ASP A 566 -19.38 33.36 -32.10
N TYR A 567 -18.22 33.11 -31.51
CA TYR A 567 -17.86 31.84 -30.88
C TYR A 567 -17.09 32.08 -29.59
N HIS A 568 -16.97 31.02 -28.79
CA HIS A 568 -16.28 31.07 -27.51
C HIS A 568 -14.78 31.27 -27.69
N VAL A 569 -14.14 31.87 -26.69
CA VAL A 569 -12.68 31.97 -26.61
C VAL A 569 -12.22 31.73 -25.19
N ARG A 570 -11.20 30.88 -25.03
CA ARG A 570 -10.50 30.70 -23.76
C ARG A 570 -9.01 30.94 -23.97
N PRO A 571 -8.41 31.92 -23.27
CA PRO A 571 -7.01 32.23 -23.46
C PRO A 571 -6.11 31.17 -22.85
N ILE A 572 -4.89 31.11 -23.38
CA ILE A 572 -3.80 30.33 -22.84
C ILE A 572 -2.57 31.21 -22.64
N LEU A 573 -1.60 30.72 -21.89
CA LEU A 573 -0.29 31.35 -21.74
C LEU A 573 0.83 30.32 -21.80
N ALA A 574 2.05 30.79 -22.03
CA ALA A 574 3.30 30.06 -21.84
C ALA A 574 4.01 30.61 -20.59
N PHE A 575 4.67 29.73 -19.82
CA PHE A 575 5.36 30.09 -18.57
C PHE A 575 6.69 29.35 -18.38
#